data_AF-F6KMR3-F1
#
_entry.id   AF-F6KMR3-F1
#
_cell.length_a   1.000
_cell.length_b   1.000
_cell.length_c   1.000
_cell.angle_alpha   90.00
_cell.angle_beta   90.00
_cell.angle_gamma   90.00
#
_symmetry.space_group_name_H-M   'P 1'
#
loop_
_entity.id
_entity.type
_entity.pdbx_description
1 polymer ?
#
loop_
_entity_poly.entity_id
_entity_poly.type
_entity_poly.pdbx_seq_one_letter_code
_entity_poly.pdbx_strand_id
1 'polypeptide(L)'
;HFHHEFVYEAIVMVLESKGEKTLKMVLQLLRSLSASSVITVDQIRRGYERVYMDIAEINIDVPRAYFILEQYVDKSFSMGIIDVKLRDLCPCRGRKRFVSEGDGGVVKLESY
;
A
#
# COMPACT_ATOMS: atom_id res chain seq x y z
N HIS A 1 6.76 18.85 8.66
CA HIS A 1 7.78 17.77 8.63
C HIS A 1 7.29 16.41 9.15
N PHE A 2 6.10 16.30 9.76
CA PHE A 2 5.61 15.06 10.38
C PHE A 2 4.31 14.52 9.75
N HIS A 3 3.90 15.05 8.59
CA HIS A 3 2.66 14.62 7.93
C HIS A 3 2.74 13.19 7.40
N HIS A 4 3.96 12.65 7.19
CA HIS A 4 4.13 11.23 6.87
C HIS A 4 3.65 10.30 7.99
N GLU A 5 3.57 10.76 9.25
CA GLU A 5 2.94 10.01 10.34
C GLU A 5 1.44 9.91 10.14
N PHE A 6 0.80 11.05 9.88
CA PHE A 6 -0.63 11.08 9.57
C PHE A 6 -0.98 10.18 8.38
N VAL A 7 -0.17 10.19 7.32
CA VAL A 7 -0.37 9.31 6.16
C VAL A 7 -0.22 7.84 6.54
N TYR A 8 0.82 7.50 7.31
CA TYR A 8 1.04 6.13 7.80
C TYR A 8 -0.16 5.63 8.62
N GLU A 9 -0.56 6.36 9.66
CA GLU A 9 -1.68 6.01 10.54
C GLU A 9 -3.01 5.92 9.78
N ALA A 10 -3.24 6.82 8.82
CA ALA A 10 -4.45 6.79 8.00
C ALA A 10 -4.53 5.51 7.14
N ILE A 11 -3.40 5.04 6.63
CA ILE A 11 -3.36 3.80 5.84
C ILE A 11 -3.51 2.59 6.77
N VAL A 12 -2.82 2.54 7.90
CA VAL A 12 -2.97 1.47 8.91
C VAL A 12 -4.43 1.34 9.34
N MET A 13 -5.11 2.45 9.59
CA MET A 13 -6.55 2.48 9.88
C MET A 13 -7.40 1.84 8.77
N VAL A 14 -7.01 2.00 7.49
CA VAL A 14 -7.69 1.31 6.38
C VAL A 14 -7.44 -0.19 6.43
N LEU A 15 -6.19 -0.62 6.68
CA LEU A 15 -5.82 -2.03 6.72
C LEU A 15 -6.55 -2.79 7.84
N GLU A 16 -6.76 -2.15 8.99
CA GLU A 16 -7.47 -2.71 10.14
C GLU A 16 -9.00 -2.65 10.00
N SER A 17 -9.52 -1.84 9.08
CA SER A 17 -10.95 -1.59 8.97
C SER A 17 -11.73 -2.76 8.35
N LYS A 18 -13.03 -2.82 8.69
CA LYS A 18 -13.98 -3.77 8.08
C LYS A 18 -14.76 -3.09 6.96
N GLY A 19 -14.59 -3.59 5.74
CA GLY A 19 -15.33 -3.13 4.56
C GLY A 19 -14.75 -1.87 3.90
N GLU A 20 -15.46 -1.33 2.90
CA GLU A 20 -14.88 -0.31 2.02
C GLU A 20 -15.09 1.15 2.48
N LYS A 21 -15.89 1.39 3.53
CA LYS A 21 -16.26 2.76 3.93
C LYS A 21 -15.02 3.56 4.35
N THR A 22 -14.23 3.02 5.28
CA THR A 22 -13.01 3.68 5.77
C THR A 22 -12.01 3.91 4.65
N LEU A 23 -11.79 2.90 3.80
CA LEU A 23 -10.97 3.01 2.61
C LEU A 23 -11.38 4.21 1.73
N LYS A 24 -12.67 4.33 1.41
CA LYS A 24 -13.18 5.43 0.56
C LYS A 24 -12.98 6.80 1.21
N MET A 25 -13.29 6.90 2.51
CA MET A 25 -13.14 8.16 3.26
C MET A 25 -11.68 8.61 3.34
N VAL A 26 -10.75 7.70 3.63
CA VAL A 26 -9.31 8.01 3.73
C VAL A 26 -8.74 8.40 2.38
N LEU A 27 -9.11 7.71 1.29
CA LEU A 27 -8.70 8.09 -0.06
C LEU A 27 -9.18 9.49 -0.44
N GLN A 28 -10.44 9.82 -0.16
CA GLN A 28 -11.00 11.15 -0.42
C GLN A 28 -10.27 12.23 0.39
N LEU A 29 -9.98 11.95 1.66
CA LEU A 29 -9.26 12.85 2.54
C LEU A 29 -7.84 13.11 2.03
N LEU A 30 -7.06 12.06 1.76
CA LEU A 30 -5.69 12.20 1.27
C LEU A 30 -5.62 12.89 -0.09
N ARG A 31 -6.57 12.61 -0.99
CA ARG A 31 -6.67 13.34 -2.26
C ARG A 31 -6.90 14.83 -2.03
N SER A 32 -7.82 15.20 -1.13
CA SER A 32 -8.12 16.61 -0.82
C SER A 32 -6.91 17.32 -0.21
N LEU A 33 -6.23 16.69 0.74
CA LEU A 33 -5.04 17.24 1.41
C LEU A 33 -3.83 17.36 0.47
N SER A 34 -3.70 16.42 -0.48
CA SER A 34 -2.68 16.48 -1.53
C SER A 34 -2.96 17.61 -2.52
N ALA A 35 -4.20 17.70 -3.04
CA ALA A 35 -4.60 18.72 -4.01
C ALA A 35 -4.51 20.15 -3.44
N SER A 36 -4.73 20.31 -2.14
CA SER A 36 -4.58 21.59 -1.43
C SER A 36 -3.14 21.88 -0.96
N SER A 37 -2.18 21.01 -1.26
CA SER A 37 -0.77 21.13 -0.85
C SER A 37 -0.55 21.20 0.67
N VAL A 38 -1.55 20.80 1.48
CA VAL A 38 -1.44 20.67 2.94
C VAL A 38 -0.46 19.54 3.30
N ILE A 39 -0.48 18.45 2.53
CA ILE A 39 0.50 17.38 2.61
C ILE A 39 1.29 17.35 1.30
N THR A 40 2.61 17.52 1.41
CA THR A 40 3.49 17.50 0.24
C THR A 40 3.63 16.08 -0.32
N VAL A 41 3.97 15.98 -1.60
CA VAL A 41 4.20 14.69 -2.27
C VAL A 41 5.27 13.85 -1.55
N ASP A 42 6.34 14.49 -1.06
CA ASP A 42 7.37 13.81 -0.25
C ASP A 42 6.80 13.19 1.03
N GLN A 43 5.92 13.91 1.73
CA GLN A 43 5.32 13.40 2.97
C GLN A 43 4.34 12.25 2.70
N ILE A 44 3.58 12.31 1.60
CA ILE A 44 2.77 11.16 1.15
C ILE A 44 3.67 9.97 0.86
N ARG A 45 4.70 10.16 0.02
CA ARG A 45 5.64 9.09 -0.36
C ARG A 45 6.23 8.39 0.85
N ARG A 46 6.77 9.16 1.81
CA ARG A 46 7.36 8.64 3.05
C ARG A 46 6.35 7.89 3.92
N GLY A 47 5.07 8.29 3.92
CA GLY A 47 4.02 7.58 4.64
C GLY A 47 3.74 6.20 4.05
N TYR A 48 3.62 6.11 2.72
CA TYR A 48 3.43 4.84 2.01
C TYR A 48 4.64 3.91 2.16
N GLU A 49 5.86 4.43 1.99
CA GLU A 49 7.09 3.65 2.12
C GLU A 49 7.21 3.01 3.51
N ARG A 50 6.82 3.72 4.57
CA ARG A 50 6.79 3.15 5.93
C ARG A 50 5.79 2.00 6.05
N VAL A 51 4.57 2.17 5.54
CA VAL A 51 3.59 1.07 5.52
C VAL A 51 4.14 -0.14 4.76
N TYR A 52 4.86 0.09 3.65
CA TYR A 52 5.46 -1.00 2.87
C TYR A 52 6.57 -1.72 3.64
N MET A 53 7.36 -1.00 4.44
CA MET A 53 8.39 -1.61 5.30
C MET A 53 7.76 -2.42 6.44
N ASP A 54 6.67 -1.91 7.03
CA ASP A 54 6.05 -2.49 8.22
C ASP A 54 4.95 -3.52 7.89
N ILE A 55 4.60 -3.73 6.61
CA ILE A 55 3.48 -4.59 6.20
C ILE A 55 3.60 -6.04 6.69
N ALA A 56 4.82 -6.55 6.85
CA ALA A 56 5.05 -7.90 7.36
C ALA A 56 4.63 -8.02 8.82
N GLU A 57 4.96 -7.02 9.63
CA GLU A 57 4.56 -6.91 11.03
C GLU A 57 3.05 -6.66 11.14
N ILE A 58 2.51 -5.69 10.39
CA ILE A 58 1.06 -5.40 10.37
C ILE A 58 0.25 -6.65 9.99
N ASN A 59 0.78 -7.49 9.09
CA ASN A 59 0.11 -8.71 8.65
C ASN A 59 0.01 -9.80 9.75
N ILE A 60 0.82 -9.72 10.81
CA ILE A 60 0.71 -10.62 11.98
C ILE A 60 -0.65 -10.40 12.66
N ASP A 61 -1.04 -9.14 12.83
CA ASP A 61 -2.31 -8.77 13.46
C ASP A 61 -3.49 -8.74 12.47
N VAL A 62 -3.20 -8.40 11.21
CA VAL A 62 -4.19 -8.28 10.13
C VAL A 62 -3.88 -9.27 9.00
N PRO A 63 -4.42 -10.50 9.02
CA PRO A 63 -4.07 -11.55 8.05
C PRO A 63 -4.32 -11.23 6.56
N ARG A 64 -5.10 -10.18 6.27
CA ARG A 64 -5.43 -9.70 4.93
C ARG A 64 -4.72 -8.41 4.54
N ALA A 65 -3.76 -7.93 5.34
CA ALA A 65 -3.13 -6.61 5.17
C ALA A 65 -2.59 -6.41 3.75
N TYR A 66 -1.82 -7.36 3.22
CA TYR A 66 -1.28 -7.28 1.86
C TYR A 66 -2.36 -7.13 0.77
N PHE A 67 -3.46 -7.87 0.88
CA PHE A 67 -4.54 -7.79 -0.09
C PHE A 67 -5.25 -6.42 -0.04
N ILE A 68 -5.50 -5.92 1.17
CA ILE A 68 -6.14 -4.61 1.36
C ILE A 68 -5.19 -3.50 0.90
N LEU A 69 -3.90 -3.62 1.19
CA LEU A 69 -2.87 -2.68 0.78
C LEU A 69 -2.77 -2.58 -0.76
N GLU A 70 -2.72 -3.72 -1.46
CA GLU A 70 -2.69 -3.76 -2.93
C GLU A 70 -3.91 -3.03 -3.52
N GLN A 71 -5.12 -3.34 -3.03
CA GLN A 71 -6.34 -2.64 -3.45
C GLN A 71 -6.33 -1.15 -3.14
N TYR A 72 -5.76 -0.78 -1.99
CA TYR A 72 -5.67 0.61 -1.57
C TYR A 72 -4.71 1.40 -2.46
N VAL A 73 -3.51 0.86 -2.72
CA VAL A 73 -2.48 1.46 -3.56
C VAL A 73 -2.97 1.65 -5.01
N ASP A 74 -3.66 0.67 -5.58
CA ASP A 74 -4.24 0.79 -6.93
C ASP A 74 -5.27 1.91 -7.02
N LYS A 75 -6.13 2.04 -6.01
CA LYS A 75 -7.12 3.13 -5.94
C LYS A 75 -6.46 4.48 -5.72
N SER A 76 -5.42 4.55 -4.87
CA SER A 76 -4.62 5.77 -4.66
C SER A 76 -3.95 6.24 -5.95
N PHE A 77 -3.37 5.32 -6.72
CA PHE A 77 -2.78 5.61 -8.03
C PHE A 77 -3.86 6.11 -9.01
N SER A 78 -4.99 5.42 -9.10
CA SER A 78 -6.11 5.80 -9.97
C SER A 78 -6.69 7.18 -9.63
N MET A 79 -6.59 7.60 -8.36
CA MET A 79 -7.02 8.91 -7.88
C MET A 79 -5.95 10.00 -8.01
N GLY A 80 -4.75 9.67 -8.50
CA GLY A 80 -3.62 10.61 -8.65
C GLY A 80 -2.98 11.04 -7.34
N ILE A 81 -3.15 10.26 -6.27
CA ILE A 81 -2.56 10.56 -4.95
C ILE A 81 -1.06 10.21 -4.93
N ILE A 82 -0.69 9.17 -5.67
CA ILE A 82 0.67 8.63 -5.77
C ILE A 82 1.07 8.44 -7.24
N ASP A 83 2.38 8.42 -7.50
CA ASP A 83 2.90 8.16 -8.83
C ASP A 83 3.08 6.65 -9.10
N VAL A 84 3.39 6.34 -10.36
CA VAL A 84 3.66 4.97 -10.81
C VAL A 84 4.82 4.32 -10.05
N LYS A 85 5.87 5.10 -9.75
CA LYS A 85 7.06 4.58 -9.07
C LYS A 85 6.70 4.07 -7.67
N LEU A 86 5.93 4.83 -6.91
CA LEU A 86 5.52 4.44 -5.57
C LEU A 86 4.49 3.31 -5.57
N ARG A 87 3.60 3.26 -6.56
CA ARG A 87 2.68 2.12 -6.75
C ARG A 87 3.45 0.82 -7.00
N ASP A 88 4.44 0.85 -7.89
CA ASP A 88 5.20 -0.34 -8.30
C ASP A 88 6.13 -0.88 -7.19
N LEU A 89 6.37 -0.09 -6.13
CA LEU A 89 7.07 -0.51 -4.92
C LEU A 89 6.18 -1.27 -3.92
N CYS A 90 4.87 -1.36 -4.16
CA CYS A 90 3.95 -2.01 -3.24
C CYS A 90 4.33 -3.48 -3.02
N PRO A 91 4.59 -3.91 -1.78
CA PRO A 91 5.01 -5.27 -1.49
C PRO A 91 3.87 -6.24 -1.74
N CYS A 92 4.16 -7.31 -2.48
CA CYS A 92 3.25 -8.42 -2.67
C CYS A 92 3.69 -9.56 -1.75
N ARG A 93 2.79 -10.07 -0.88
CA ARG A 93 3.04 -11.35 -0.23
C ARG A 93 3.04 -12.39 -1.32
N GLY A 94 4.22 -12.90 -1.67
CA GLY A 94 4.38 -13.97 -2.64
C GLY A 94 3.44 -15.10 -2.25
N ARG A 95 2.27 -15.18 -2.90
CA ARG A 95 1.59 -16.47 -3.00
C ARG A 95 2.62 -17.32 -3.71
N LYS A 96 3.17 -18.33 -3.03
CA LYS A 96 3.66 -19.52 -3.72
C LYS A 96 2.48 -19.96 -4.58
N ARG A 97 2.39 -19.44 -5.80
CA ARG A 97 1.74 -20.14 -6.89
C ARG A 97 2.55 -21.40 -6.95
N PHE A 98 2.03 -22.45 -6.32
CA PHE A 98 2.27 -23.78 -6.82
C PHE A 98 1.94 -23.66 -8.30
N VAL A 99 2.99 -23.56 -9.11
CA VAL A 99 2.90 -23.77 -10.53
C VAL A 99 2.35 -25.19 -10.61
N SER A 100 1.08 -25.34 -11.01
CA SER A 100 0.67 -26.62 -11.57
C SER A 100 1.64 -26.88 -12.71
N GLU A 101 2.34 -28.00 -12.62
CA GLU A 101 3.35 -28.45 -13.56
C GLU A 101 2.76 -28.40 -14.98
N GLY A 102 3.05 -27.33 -15.72
CA GLY A 102 2.39 -27.04 -16.99
C GLY A 102 2.89 -25.72 -17.55
N ASP A 103 3.98 -25.81 -18.31
CA ASP A 103 4.66 -24.77 -19.09
C ASP A 103 5.49 -23.71 -18.35
N GLY A 104 6.80 -23.96 -18.34
CA GLY A 104 7.79 -22.92 -18.69
C GLY A 104 8.34 -22.04 -17.57
N GLY A 105 8.34 -22.51 -16.33
CA GLY A 105 8.84 -21.75 -15.18
C GLY A 105 10.26 -21.20 -15.34
N VAL A 106 10.38 -19.88 -15.45
CA VAL A 106 11.62 -19.17 -15.10
C VAL A 106 11.55 -18.89 -13.61
N VAL A 107 12.28 -19.68 -12.83
CA VAL A 107 12.50 -19.45 -11.39
C VAL A 107 13.50 -18.29 -11.28
N LYS A 108 13.10 -17.17 -10.66
CA LYS A 108 14.06 -16.13 -10.27
C LYS A 108 14.93 -16.68 -9.14
N LEU A 109 16.25 -16.71 -9.35
CA LEU A 109 17.24 -17.08 -8.33
C LEU A 109 17.11 -16.17 -7.11
N GLU A 110 16.97 -16.79 -5.93
CA GLU A 110 17.26 -16.14 -4.66
C GLU A 110 18.75 -15.76 -4.64
N SER A 111 19.02 -14.49 -4.42
CA SER A 111 20.37 -14.01 -4.12
C SER A 111 20.50 -13.95 -2.60
N TYR A 112 21.51 -14.67 -2.08
CA TYR A 112 21.88 -14.74 -0.66
C TYR A 112 22.24 -13.37 -0.07
#